data_AF-A0A2R3QFL5-F1
#
_entry.id   AF-A0A2R3QFL5-F1
#
_cell.length_a   1.000
_cell.length_b   1.000
_cell.length_c   1.000
_cell.angle_alpha   90.00
_cell.angle_beta   90.00
_cell.angle_gamma   90.00
#
_symmetry.space_group_name_H-M   'P 1'
#
loop_
_entity.id
_entity.type
_entity.pdbx_description
1 polymer ?
#
loop_
_entity_poly.entity_id
_entity_poly.type
_entity_poly.pdbx_seq_one_letter_code
_entity_poly.pdbx_strand_id
1 'polypeptide(L)' 'MTTGISFDSITSTLGVVGARRESELRTMIGGLNEQASTLDLLKLQQQIQQWTMFTQIQSTVTKEVADAMKGVIQKAA' A
#
# COMPACT_ATOMS: atom_id res chain seq x y z
N MET A 1 28.76 -8.88 -1.98
CA MET A 1 27.32 -9.02 -2.29
C MET A 1 26.58 -8.01 -1.44
N THR A 2 26.45 -6.77 -1.91
CA THR A 2 25.64 -5.75 -1.25
C THR A 2 24.19 -6.12 -1.52
N THR A 3 23.53 -6.73 -0.56
CA THR A 3 22.08 -6.89 -0.51
C THR A 3 21.48 -5.49 -0.32
N GLY A 4 21.60 -4.65 -1.35
CA GLY A 4 21.03 -3.32 -1.37
C GLY A 4 19.53 -3.46 -1.45
N ILE A 5 18.82 -2.81 -0.53
CA ILE A 5 17.39 -2.63 -0.65
C ILE A 5 17.18 -1.84 -1.96
N SER A 6 16.87 -2.53 -3.06
CA SER A 6 16.64 -1.89 -4.34
C SER A 6 15.27 -1.20 -4.32
N PHE A 7 15.16 -0.05 -4.99
CA PHE A 7 13.89 0.65 -5.19
C PHE A 7 12.80 -0.29 -5.74
N ASP A 8 13.20 -1.22 -6.61
CA ASP A 8 12.32 -2.26 -7.15
C ASP A 8 11.81 -3.23 -6.07
N SER A 9 12.65 -3.61 -5.10
CA SER A 9 12.23 -4.49 -3.99
C SER A 9 11.24 -3.81 -3.06
N ILE A 10 11.43 -2.51 -2.77
CA ILE A 10 10.49 -1.71 -1.96
C ILE A 10 9.17 -1.54 -2.70
N THR A 11 9.24 -1.11 -3.96
CA THR A 11 8.05 -0.88 -4.81
C THR A 11 7.27 -2.17 -5.03
N SER A 12 7.97 -3.28 -5.29
CA SER A 12 7.36 -4.61 -5.44
C SER A 12 6.68 -5.05 -4.15
N THR A 13 7.31 -4.87 -2.99
CA THR A 13 6.72 -5.28 -1.71
C THR A 13 5.49 -4.45 -1.37
N LEU A 14 5.57 -3.12 -1.52
CA LEU A 14 4.43 -2.23 -1.31
C LEU A 14 3.29 -2.51 -2.30
N GLY A 15 3.63 -2.82 -3.56
CA GLY A 15 2.67 -3.21 -4.59
C GLY A 15 1.96 -4.53 -4.29
N VAL A 16 2.69 -5.55 -3.81
CA VAL A 16 2.11 -6.85 -3.41
C VAL A 16 1.18 -6.69 -2.20
N VAL A 17 1.57 -5.91 -1.20
CA VAL A 17 0.73 -5.65 -0.02
C VAL A 17 -0.50 -4.82 -0.42
N GLY A 18 -0.33 -3.85 -1.32
CA GLY A 18 -1.41 -3.11 -1.95
C GLY A 18 -2.42 -4.04 -2.63
N ALA A 19 -1.98 -4.79 -3.64
CA ALA A 19 -2.83 -5.71 -4.39
C ALA A 19 -3.57 -6.71 -3.50
N ARG A 20 -2.91 -7.21 -2.44
CA ARG A 20 -3.53 -8.14 -1.48
C ARG A 20 -4.67 -7.48 -0.70
N ARG A 21 -4.48 -6.27 -0.20
CA ARG A 21 -5.50 -5.57 0.60
C ARG A 21 -6.66 -5.07 -0.27
N GLU A 22 -6.39 -4.71 -1.53
CA GLU A 22 -7.44 -4.47 -2.53
C GLU A 22 -8.27 -5.75 -2.81
N SER A 23 -7.60 -6.89 -2.98
CA SER A 23 -8.27 -8.18 -3.17
C SER A 23 -9.15 -8.56 -1.98
N GLU A 24 -8.70 -8.31 -0.75
CA GLU A 24 -9.48 -8.53 0.48
C GLU A 24 -10.72 -7.61 0.53
N LEU A 25 -10.57 -6.33 0.17
CA LEU A 25 -11.68 -5.39 0.05
C LEU A 25 -12.69 -5.80 -1.02
N ARG A 26 -12.24 -6.21 -2.21
CA ARG A 26 -13.11 -6.71 -3.28
C ARG A 26 -13.86 -7.97 -2.87
N THR A 27 -13.19 -8.89 -2.18
CA THR A 27 -13.82 -10.11 -1.65
C THR A 27 -14.88 -9.77 -0.61
N MET A 28 -14.59 -8.81 0.28
CA MET A 28 -15.54 -8.36 1.29
C MET A 28 -16.77 -7.71 0.63
N ILE A 29 -16.57 -6.78 -0.32
CA ILE A 29 -17.66 -6.13 -1.06
C ILE A 29 -18.48 -7.16 -1.86
N GLY A 30 -17.82 -8.11 -2.52
CA GLY A 30 -18.50 -9.19 -3.25
C GLY A 30 -19.27 -10.16 -2.36
N GLY A 31 -18.91 -10.23 -1.07
CA GLY A 31 -19.62 -11.02 -0.05
C GLY A 31 -20.77 -10.26 0.65
N LEU A 32 -20.87 -8.94 0.47
CA LEU A 32 -22.00 -8.16 0.97
C LEU A 32 -23.20 -8.39 0.04
N ASN A 33 -24.13 -9.25 0.48
CA ASN A 33 -25.43 -9.40 -0.17
C ASN A 33 -26.41 -8.29 0.29
N GLU A 34 -27.65 -8.30 -0.21
CA GLU A 34 -28.70 -7.34 0.17
C GLU A 34 -29.06 -7.33 1.67
N GLN A 35 -28.51 -8.25 2.46
CA GLN A 35 -28.71 -8.39 3.92
C GLN A 35 -27.42 -8.09 4.71
N ALA A 36 -26.44 -7.41 4.11
CA ALA A 36 -25.22 -6.97 4.77
C ALA A 36 -25.54 -6.34 6.15
N SER A 37 -25.03 -6.95 7.21
CA SER A 37 -25.27 -6.46 8.57
C SER A 37 -24.58 -5.11 8.76
N THR A 38 -25.12 -4.27 9.66
CA THR A 38 -24.42 -3.06 10.13
C THR A 38 -22.99 -3.35 10.58
N LEU A 39 -22.74 -4.55 11.12
CA LEU A 39 -21.40 -5.00 11.49
C LEU A 39 -20.47 -5.18 10.28
N ASP A 40 -21.00 -5.68 9.16
CA ASP A 40 -20.22 -5.90 7.95
C ASP A 40 -19.91 -4.58 7.23
N LEU A 41 -20.86 -3.64 7.24
CA LEU A 41 -20.64 -2.27 6.77
C LEU A 41 -19.59 -1.53 7.62
N LEU A 42 -19.60 -1.73 8.94
CA LEU A 42 -18.59 -1.15 9.84
C LEU A 42 -17.20 -1.73 9.57
N LYS A 43 -17.10 -3.05 9.35
CA LYS A 43 -15.83 -3.70 8.98
C LYS A 43 -15.33 -3.20 7.63
N LEU A 44 -16.22 -3.03 6.64
CA LEU A 44 -15.87 -2.45 5.35
C LEU A 44 -15.33 -1.03 5.54
N GLN A 45 -15.99 -0.21 6.34
CA GLN A 45 -15.53 1.16 6.62
C GLN A 45 -14.13 1.18 7.24
N GLN A 46 -13.86 0.31 8.22
CA GLN A 46 -12.52 0.19 8.80
C GLN A 46 -11.47 -0.26 7.78
N GLN A 47 -11.80 -1.24 6.94
CA GLN A 47 -10.91 -1.76 5.90
C GLN A 47 -10.58 -0.68 4.86
N ILE A 48 -11.57 0.12 4.42
CA ILE A 48 -11.37 1.24 3.48
C ILE A 48 -10.48 2.33 4.09
N GLN A 49 -10.67 2.66 5.37
CA GLN A 49 -9.82 3.63 6.07
C GLN A 49 -8.38 3.13 6.16
N GLN A 50 -8.17 1.87 6.53
CA GLN A 50 -6.84 1.26 6.56
C GLN A 50 -6.18 1.27 5.18
N TRP A 51 -6.93 0.96 4.13
CA TRP A 51 -6.46 1.01 2.75
C TRP A 51 -6.03 2.42 2.33
N THR A 52 -6.82 3.43 2.70
CA THR A 52 -6.51 4.83 2.43
C THR A 52 -5.20 5.24 3.11
N MET A 53 -5.02 4.89 4.39
CA MET A 53 -3.76 5.14 5.09
C MET A 53 -2.58 4.40 4.46
N PHE A 54 -2.76 3.13 4.07
CA PHE A 54 -1.70 2.34 3.44
C PHE A 54 -1.23 2.97 2.13
N THR A 55 -2.16 3.41 1.29
CA THR A 55 -1.85 4.08 0.01
C THR A 55 -1.07 5.39 0.22
N GLN A 56 -1.41 6.15 1.26
CA GLN A 56 -0.65 7.35 1.64
C GLN A 56 0.77 6.98 2.10
N ILE A 57 0.92 5.98 2.96
CA ILE A 57 2.23 5.50 3.42
C ILE A 57 3.08 5.02 2.24
N GLN A 58 2.51 4.21 1.33
CA GLN A 58 3.20 3.78 0.12
C GLN A 58 3.73 4.97 -0.68
N SER A 59 2.89 5.99 -0.87
CA SER A 59 3.28 7.20 -1.63
C SER A 59 4.40 7.95 -0.95
N THR A 60 4.36 8.09 0.38
CA THR A 60 5.43 8.71 1.18
C THR A 60 6.73 7.92 1.08
N VAL A 61 6.70 6.61 1.28
CA VAL A 61 7.90 5.76 1.20
C VAL A 61 8.52 5.82 -0.19
N THR A 62 7.70 5.70 -1.25
CA THR A 62 8.17 5.79 -2.63
C THR A 62 8.82 7.15 -2.91
N LYS A 63 8.21 8.23 -2.41
CA LYS A 63 8.76 9.58 -2.52
C LYS A 63 10.08 9.73 -1.76
N GLU A 64 10.15 9.29 -0.52
CA GLU A 64 11.37 9.39 0.30
C GLU A 64 12.54 8.62 -0.33
N VAL A 65 12.29 7.44 -0.88
CA VAL A 65 13.33 6.68 -1.59
C VAL A 65 13.77 7.42 -2.86
N ALA A 66 12.83 7.97 -3.64
CA ALA A 66 13.16 8.76 -4.82
C ALA A 66 13.98 10.02 -4.48
N ASP A 67 13.63 10.71 -3.39
CA ASP A 67 14.34 11.91 -2.93
C ASP A 67 15.72 11.56 -2.35
N ALA A 68 15.86 10.43 -1.66
CA ALA A 68 17.15 9.90 -1.22
C ALA A 68 18.07 9.57 -2.42
N MET A 69 17.53 8.94 -3.47
CA MET A 69 18.28 8.66 -4.71
C MET A 69 18.75 9.95 -5.39
N LYS A 70 17.88 10.96 -5.50
CA LYS A 70 18.27 12.28 -6.02
C LYS A 70 19.38 12.91 -5.18
N GLY A 71 19.28 12.83 -3.86
CA GLY A 71 20.30 13.36 -2.94
C GLY A 71 21.65 12.66 -3.08
N VAL A 72 21.66 11.34 -3.29
CA VAL A 72 22.90 10.59 -3.59
C VAL A 72 23.51 11.04 -4.91
N ILE A 73 22.71 11.14 -5.97
CA ILE A 73 23.18 11.60 -7.29
C ILE A 73 23.77 13.03 -7.20
N GLN A 74 23.07 13.93 -6.52
CA GLN A 74 23.53 15.32 -6.33
C GLN A 74 24.81 15.44 -5.49
N LYS A 75 25.08 14.48 -4.59
CA LYS A 75 26.33 14.44 -3.81
C LYS A 75 27.48 13.75 -4.53
N ALA A 76 27.17 12.93 -5.54
CA ALA A 76 28.14 12.19 -6.33
C ALA A 76 28.64 12.96 -7.57
N ALA A 77 27.88 13.98 -8.01
CA ALA A 77 28.28 14.98 -9.00
C ALA A 77 28.98 16.16 -8.32
#